data_AF-A0A1Y4HX92-F1
#
_entry.id   AF-A0A1Y4HX92-F1
#
_cell.length_a   1.000
_cell.length_b   1.000
_cell.length_c   1.000
_cell.angle_alpha   90.00
_cell.angle_beta   90.00
_cell.angle_gamma   90.00
#
_symmetry.space_group_name_H-M   'P 1'
#
loop_
_entity.id
_entity.type
_entity.pdbx_description
1 polymer ?
#
loop_
_entity_poly.entity_id
_entity_poly.type
_entity_poly.pdbx_seq_one_letter_code
_entity_poly.pdbx_strand_id
1 'polypeptide(L)'
;MGLTVFIDGKPRFEIMYTRYSQFIQNLIETAYGPECRKIFEDIYNRPMTSAEADFWNVRCNDALDILIQHPDDRGDISPEECRRIYEALKPYHLDAVCRYQNQYVDVCERWKEMLLYCAENNVPMEYR
;
A
#
# COMPACT_ATOMS: atom_id res chain seq x y z
N MET A 1 -2.97 -17.46 3.03
CA MET A 1 -3.69 -16.25 3.45
C MET A 1 -3.26 -15.14 2.51
N GLY A 2 -4.19 -14.30 2.06
CA GLY A 2 -3.93 -13.19 1.16
C GLY A 2 -4.80 -12.01 1.58
N LEU A 3 -4.49 -10.85 1.01
CA LEU A 3 -5.29 -9.64 1.17
C LEU A 3 -6.31 -9.59 0.04
N THR A 4 -7.55 -9.28 0.39
CA THR A 4 -8.65 -9.04 -0.53
C THR A 4 -9.01 -7.56 -0.46
N VAL A 5 -8.88 -6.87 -1.58
CA VAL A 5 -9.30 -5.47 -1.73
C VAL A 5 -10.67 -5.45 -2.39
N PHE A 6 -11.60 -4.71 -1.79
CA PHE A 6 -12.97 -4.58 -2.26
C PHE A 6 -13.33 -3.11 -2.49
N ILE A 7 -14.01 -2.84 -3.61
CA ILE A 7 -14.68 -1.58 -3.87
C ILE A 7 -16.00 -1.91 -4.57
N ASP A 8 -17.10 -1.31 -4.12
CA ASP A 8 -18.39 -1.43 -4.79
C ASP A 8 -18.29 -1.04 -6.27
N GLY A 9 -18.70 -1.94 -7.17
CA GLY A 9 -18.64 -1.71 -8.62
C GLY A 9 -17.36 -2.20 -9.33
N LYS A 10 -16.39 -2.76 -8.60
CA LYS A 10 -15.20 -3.42 -9.17
C LYS A 10 -15.11 -4.90 -8.78
N PRO A 11 -14.51 -5.75 -9.64
CA PRO A 11 -14.11 -7.09 -9.21
C PRO A 11 -13.16 -7.02 -8.02
N ARG A 12 -13.28 -7.97 -7.09
CA ARG A 12 -12.37 -8.11 -5.94
C ARG A 12 -10.94 -8.28 -6.43
N PHE A 13 -10.00 -7.57 -5.82
CA PHE A 13 -8.58 -7.77 -6.10
C PHE A 13 -7.96 -8.61 -4.99
N GLU A 14 -7.57 -9.83 -5.33
CA GLU A 14 -6.94 -10.77 -4.40
C GLU A 14 -5.43 -10.80 -4.64
N ILE A 15 -4.66 -10.58 -3.57
CA ILE A 15 -3.21 -10.58 -3.60
C ILE A 15 -2.64 -11.45 -2.49
N MET A 16 -1.62 -12.26 -2.81
CA MET A 16 -0.90 -13.00 -1.76
C MET A 16 -0.15 -12.04 -0.84
N TYR A 17 -0.19 -12.26 0.47
CA TYR A 17 0.51 -11.40 1.43
C TYR A 17 1.99 -11.23 1.10
N THR A 18 2.66 -12.28 0.63
CA THR A 18 4.06 -12.19 0.19
C THR A 18 4.29 -11.17 -0.93
N ARG A 19 3.34 -11.03 -1.87
CA ARG A 19 3.41 -10.06 -2.96
C ARG A 19 3.00 -8.66 -2.49
N TYR A 20 2.02 -8.56 -1.60
CA TYR A 20 1.66 -7.30 -0.98
C TYR A 20 2.80 -6.73 -0.13
N SER A 21 3.42 -7.54 0.74
CA SER A 21 4.59 -7.13 1.54
C SER A 21 5.77 -6.72 0.65
N GLN A 22 6.02 -7.43 -0.44
CA GLN A 22 7.06 -7.04 -1.41
C GLN A 22 6.76 -5.68 -2.05
N PHE A 23 5.50 -5.45 -2.45
CA PHE A 23 5.07 -4.16 -2.99
C PHE A 23 5.28 -3.02 -1.97
N ILE A 24 4.86 -3.20 -0.71
CA ILE A 24 5.04 -2.21 0.36
C ILE A 24 6.53 -1.93 0.64
N GLN A 25 7.36 -2.96 0.73
CA GLN A 25 8.80 -2.78 0.95
C GLN A 25 9.48 -2.02 -0.20
N ASN A 26 9.14 -2.37 -1.45
CA ASN A 26 9.65 -1.67 -2.63
C ASN A 26 9.19 -0.20 -2.66
N LEU A 27 7.94 0.06 -2.28
CA LEU A 27 7.40 1.41 -2.15
C LEU A 27 8.17 2.22 -1.10
N ILE A 28 8.37 1.66 0.10
CA ILE A 28 9.12 2.32 1.19
C ILE A 28 10.55 2.62 0.76
N GLU A 29 11.25 1.66 0.16
CA GLU A 29 12.63 1.88 -0.29
C GLU A 29 12.71 2.95 -1.37
N THR A 30 11.81 2.93 -2.34
CA THR A 30 11.80 3.89 -3.45
C THR A 30 11.39 5.30 -2.99
N ALA A 31 10.43 5.40 -2.07
CA ALA A 31 9.90 6.68 -1.60
C ALA A 31 10.71 7.28 -0.45
N TYR A 32 11.13 6.47 0.52
CA TYR A 32 11.73 6.90 1.78
C TYR A 32 13.18 6.46 1.97
N GLY A 33 13.69 5.57 1.12
CA GLY A 33 15.07 5.08 1.15
C GLY A 33 15.26 3.75 1.89
N PRO A 34 16.43 3.11 1.69
CA PRO A 34 16.72 1.76 2.20
C PRO A 34 16.76 1.69 3.73
N GLU A 35 17.15 2.75 4.42
CA GLU A 35 17.11 2.80 5.89
C GLU A 35 15.67 2.72 6.42
N CYS A 36 14.71 3.39 5.77
CA CYS A 36 13.30 3.29 6.15
C CYS A 36 12.77 1.88 5.90
N ARG A 37 13.14 1.24 4.78
CA ARG A 37 12.79 -0.17 4.53
C ARG A 37 13.30 -1.07 5.64
N LYS A 38 14.56 -0.89 6.06
CA LYS A 38 15.15 -1.67 7.16
C LYS A 38 14.41 -1.45 8.47
N ILE A 39 14.08 -0.20 8.81
CA ILE A 39 13.28 0.11 10.01
C ILE A 39 11.94 -0.63 9.95
N PHE A 40 11.24 -0.60 8.81
CA PHE A 40 9.97 -1.30 8.61
C PHE A 40 10.08 -2.83 8.74
N GLU A 41 11.20 -3.43 8.32
CA GLU A 41 11.43 -4.87 8.49
C GLU A 41 11.74 -5.22 9.96
N ASP A 42 12.46 -4.34 10.67
CA ASP A 42 12.84 -4.56 12.06
C ASP A 42 11.65 -4.46 13.04
N ILE A 43 10.62 -3.65 12.74
CA ILE A 43 9.49 -3.47 13.65
C ILE A 43 8.68 -4.73 13.92
N TYR A 44 8.76 -5.73 13.03
CA TYR A 44 8.14 -7.04 13.24
C TYR A 44 8.82 -7.85 14.36
N ASN A 45 10.08 -7.55 14.68
CA ASN A 45 10.88 -8.28 15.65
C ASN A 45 11.13 -7.50 16.94
N ARG A 46 10.99 -6.17 16.90
CA ARG A 46 11.18 -5.29 18.06
C ARG A 46 10.41 -3.99 17.92
N PRO A 47 10.09 -3.29 19.02
CA PRO A 47 9.56 -1.93 18.93
C PRO A 47 10.52 -0.98 18.20
N MET A 48 9.96 -0.03 17.45
CA MET A 48 10.70 1.09 16.86
C MET A 48 11.29 1.97 17.96
N THR A 49 12.54 2.38 17.81
CA THR A 49 13.18 3.33 18.73
C THR A 49 12.78 4.78 18.40
N SER A 50 12.92 5.70 19.36
CA SER A 50 12.62 7.12 19.11
C SER A 50 13.44 7.72 17.97
N ALA A 51 14.73 7.36 17.87
CA ALA A 51 15.59 7.84 16.78
C ALA A 51 15.15 7.33 15.41
N GLU A 52 14.62 6.10 15.33
CA GLU A 52 14.07 5.54 14.09
C GLU A 52 12.74 6.18 13.71
N ALA A 53 11.89 6.45 14.70
CA ALA A 53 10.65 7.18 14.48
C ALA A 53 10.93 8.60 13.95
N ASP A 54 11.89 9.32 14.54
CA ASP A 54 12.31 10.63 14.06
C ASP A 54 12.87 10.55 12.63
N PHE A 55 13.66 9.52 12.33
CA PHE A 55 14.22 9.31 11.00
C PHE A 55 13.13 9.03 9.94
N TRP A 56 12.14 8.20 10.29
CA TRP A 56 10.97 7.88 9.47
C TRP A 56 10.13 9.14 9.21
N ASN A 57 9.76 9.87 10.27
CA ASN A 57 8.87 11.03 10.21
C ASN A 57 9.41 12.17 9.34
N VAL A 58 10.74 12.31 9.24
CA VAL A 58 11.37 13.33 8.37
C VAL A 58 11.24 12.98 6.87
N ARG A 59 11.03 11.71 6.54
CA ARG A 59 11.00 11.20 5.16
C ARG A 59 9.63 10.75 4.70
N CYS A 60 8.75 10.42 5.63
CA CYS A 60 7.45 9.88 5.29
C CYS A 60 6.60 10.91 4.53
N ASN A 61 5.76 10.39 3.64
CA ASN A 61 4.70 11.14 3.00
C ASN A 61 3.40 10.68 3.64
N ASP A 62 2.70 11.58 4.34
CA ASP A 62 1.48 11.25 5.10
C ASP A 62 0.45 10.50 4.27
N ALA A 63 0.36 10.74 2.95
CA ALA A 63 -0.58 10.03 2.10
C ALA A 63 -0.15 8.59 1.83
N LEU A 64 1.13 8.34 1.57
CA LEU A 64 1.63 6.97 1.42
C LEU A 64 1.68 6.22 2.74
N ASP A 65 1.90 6.92 3.85
CA ASP A 65 1.92 6.31 5.19
C ASP A 65 0.55 5.72 5.56
N ILE A 66 -0.56 6.33 5.09
CA ILE A 66 -1.90 5.74 5.19
C ILE A 66 -1.92 4.33 4.58
N LEU A 67 -1.37 4.15 3.38
CA LEU A 67 -1.33 2.85 2.71
C LEU A 67 -0.36 1.87 3.37
N ILE A 68 0.79 2.36 3.86
CA ILE A 68 1.87 1.54 4.44
C ILE A 68 1.49 1.01 5.82
N GLN A 69 0.89 1.86 6.66
CA GLN A 69 0.50 1.53 8.04
C GLN A 69 -0.93 1.01 8.13
N HIS A 70 -1.64 0.92 7.00
CA HIS A 70 -3.01 0.47 7.00
C HIS A 70 -3.12 -0.95 7.56
N PRO A 71 -4.11 -1.21 8.44
CA PRO A 71 -4.42 -2.57 8.84
C PRO A 71 -4.70 -3.43 7.61
N ASP A 72 -4.10 -4.62 7.58
CA ASP A 72 -4.34 -5.63 6.55
C ASP A 72 -5.61 -6.45 6.80
N ASP A 73 -6.30 -6.23 7.93
CA ASP A 73 -7.62 -6.80 8.28
C ASP A 73 -8.59 -5.70 8.76
N ARG A 74 -9.82 -5.70 8.20
CA ARG A 74 -10.95 -4.81 8.53
C ARG A 74 -10.65 -3.31 8.45
N GLY A 75 -9.73 -2.93 7.57
CA GLY A 75 -9.46 -1.53 7.30
C GLY A 75 -10.35 -0.99 6.18
N ASP A 76 -10.73 0.27 6.29
CA ASP A 76 -11.46 1.02 5.26
C ASP A 76 -10.67 2.28 4.91
N ILE A 77 -10.44 2.52 3.62
CA ILE A 77 -9.86 3.75 3.09
C ILE A 77 -10.98 4.58 2.46
N SER A 78 -11.17 5.79 2.97
CA SER A 78 -12.17 6.71 2.45
C SER A 78 -11.83 7.19 1.02
N PRO A 79 -12.81 7.66 0.24
CA PRO A 79 -12.54 8.24 -1.08
C PRO A 79 -11.53 9.40 -1.09
N GLU A 80 -11.49 10.19 0.00
CA GLU A 80 -10.51 11.26 0.15
C GLU A 80 -9.09 10.72 0.35
N GLU A 81 -8.94 9.72 1.22
CA GLU A 81 -7.65 9.05 1.42
C GLU A 81 -7.20 8.31 0.16
N CYS A 82 -8.12 7.64 -0.55
CA CYS A 82 -7.84 7.05 -1.86
C CYS A 82 -7.26 8.06 -2.84
N ARG A 83 -7.82 9.29 -2.90
CA ARG A 83 -7.30 10.37 -3.74
C ARG A 83 -5.88 10.77 -3.32
N ARG A 84 -5.66 10.97 -2.02
CA ARG A 84 -4.35 11.36 -1.47
C ARG A 84 -3.29 10.30 -1.79
N ILE A 85 -3.60 9.02 -1.53
CA ILE A 85 -2.71 7.89 -1.81
C ILE A 85 -2.45 7.79 -3.31
N TYR A 86 -3.47 7.87 -4.16
CA TYR A 86 -3.31 7.83 -5.62
C TYR A 86 -2.35 8.93 -6.11
N GLU A 87 -2.57 10.17 -5.69
CA GLU A 87 -1.74 11.31 -6.09
C GLU A 87 -0.28 11.16 -5.64
N ALA A 88 -0.05 10.51 -4.49
CA ALA A 88 1.29 10.22 -4.01
C ALA A 88 1.91 8.99 -4.68
N LEU A 89 1.12 7.97 -5.04
CA LEU A 89 1.57 6.71 -5.63
C LEU A 89 1.81 6.81 -7.15
N LYS A 90 1.08 7.69 -7.85
CA LYS A 90 1.12 7.83 -9.32
C LYS A 90 2.53 7.96 -9.93
N PRO A 91 3.54 8.61 -9.30
CA PRO A 91 4.87 8.77 -9.92
C PRO A 91 5.71 7.49 -9.91
N TYR A 92 5.35 6.51 -9.08
CA TYR A 92 6.15 5.30 -8.87
C TYR A 92 5.74 4.20 -9.84
N HIS A 93 6.70 3.48 -10.40
CA HIS A 93 6.48 2.21 -11.07
C HIS A 93 7.29 1.16 -10.33
N LEU A 94 6.61 0.18 -9.72
CA LEU A 94 7.25 -0.78 -8.81
C LEU A 94 7.07 -2.18 -9.39
N ASP A 95 8.18 -2.86 -9.65
CA ASP A 95 8.18 -4.22 -10.17
C ASP A 95 7.64 -5.20 -9.11
N ALA A 96 6.32 -5.39 -9.10
CA ALA A 96 5.64 -6.36 -8.26
C ALA A 96 4.55 -7.04 -9.09
N VAL A 97 4.88 -8.20 -9.66
CA VAL A 97 3.92 -8.98 -10.45
C VAL A 97 3.27 -10.05 -9.56
N CYS A 98 1.94 -10.09 -9.53
CA CYS A 98 1.17 -11.13 -8.86
C CYS A 98 0.31 -11.90 -9.87
N ARG A 99 0.04 -13.18 -9.59
CA ARG A 99 -0.93 -13.96 -10.37
C ARG A 99 -2.33 -13.70 -9.81
N TYR A 100 -3.24 -13.19 -10.64
CA TYR A 100 -4.64 -12.96 -10.34
C TYR A 100 -5.50 -13.57 -11.44
N GLN A 101 -6.42 -14.49 -11.10
CA GLN A 101 -7.32 -15.16 -12.06
C GLN A 101 -6.63 -15.67 -13.35
N ASN A 102 -5.48 -16.35 -13.20
CA ASN A 102 -4.63 -16.85 -14.30
C ASN A 102 -3.91 -15.80 -15.16
N GLN A 103 -3.95 -14.52 -14.78
CA GLN A 103 -3.20 -13.45 -15.42
C GLN A 103 -2.10 -12.94 -14.49
N TYR A 104 -1.04 -12.41 -15.08
CA TYR A 104 -0.04 -11.63 -14.35
C TYR A 104 -0.52 -10.18 -14.28
N VAL A 105 -0.57 -9.64 -13.08
CA VAL A 105 -1.01 -8.27 -12.81
C VAL A 105 0.13 -7.54 -12.11
N ASP A 106 0.43 -6.34 -12.59
CA ASP A 106 1.26 -5.38 -11.88
C ASP A 106 0.47 -4.87 -10.67
N VAL A 107 0.99 -5.19 -9.48
CA VAL A 107 0.37 -4.85 -8.21
C VAL A 107 0.28 -3.35 -8.03
N CYS A 108 1.33 -2.59 -8.41
CA CYS A 108 1.35 -1.15 -8.28
C CYS A 108 0.30 -0.49 -9.18
N GLU A 109 0.23 -0.90 -10.44
CA GLU A 109 -0.77 -0.36 -11.38
C GLU A 109 -2.19 -0.75 -11.00
N ARG A 110 -2.39 -1.98 -10.48
CA ARG A 110 -3.71 -2.39 -9.96
C ARG A 110 -4.11 -1.57 -8.73
N TRP A 111 -3.18 -1.28 -7.83
CA TRP A 111 -3.44 -0.40 -6.69
C TRP A 111 -3.87 1.00 -7.16
N LYS A 112 -3.14 1.59 -8.11
CA LYS A 112 -3.49 2.90 -8.68
C LYS A 112 -4.89 2.89 -9.32
N GLU A 113 -5.22 1.85 -10.08
CA GLU A 113 -6.53 1.70 -10.71
C GLU A 113 -7.65 1.69 -9.66
N MET A 114 -7.48 0.91 -8.59
CA MET A 114 -8.47 0.77 -7.53
C MET A 114 -8.60 2.07 -6.71
N LEU A 115 -7.49 2.71 -6.36
CA LEU A 115 -7.48 3.99 -5.64
C LEU A 115 -8.14 5.11 -6.46
N LEU A 116 -7.83 5.19 -7.76
CA LEU A 116 -8.46 6.15 -8.66
C LEU A 116 -9.98 5.92 -8.74
N TYR A 117 -10.39 4.67 -8.91
CA TYR A 117 -11.82 4.33 -8.98
C TYR A 117 -12.57 4.70 -7.69
N CYS A 118 -12.00 4.36 -6.53
CA CYS A 118 -12.49 4.77 -5.21
C CYS A 118 -12.70 6.30 -5.12
N ALA A 119 -11.68 7.06 -5.53
CA ALA A 119 -11.69 8.52 -5.48
C ALA A 119 -12.66 9.19 -6.46
N GLU A 120 -12.84 8.64 -7.66
CA GLU A 120 -13.72 9.19 -8.71
C GLU A 120 -15.20 8.86 -8.47
N ASN A 121 -15.48 7.65 -7.95
CA ASN A 121 -16.85 7.16 -7.77
C ASN A 121 -17.38 7.41 -6.35
N ASN A 122 -16.55 7.98 -5.46
CA ASN A 122 -16.90 8.30 -4.09
C ASN A 122 -17.42 7.07 -3.31
N VAL A 123 -16.75 5.94 -3.49
CA VAL A 123 -17.03 4.66 -2.84
C VAL A 123 -15.79 4.23 -2.04
N PRO A 124 -15.94 3.79 -0.78
CA PRO A 124 -14.79 3.40 0.04
C PRO A 124 -14.12 2.13 -0.49
N MET A 125 -12.86 1.98 -0.12
CA MET A 125 -12.07 0.77 -0.38
C MET A 125 -11.89 -0.02 0.92
N GLU A 126 -12.27 -1.29 0.92
CA GLU A 126 -12.16 -2.18 2.09
C GLU A 126 -11.04 -3.21 1.92
N TYR A 127 -10.43 -3.60 3.05
CA TYR A 127 -9.38 -4.61 3.19
C TYR A 127 -9.89 -5.80 4.02
N ARG A 128 -9.72 -7.03 3.52
CA ARG A 128 -10.13 -8.28 4.21
C ARG A 128 -9.19 -9.45 3.96
#